data_AF-B3XZR9-F1
#
_entry.id   AF-B3XZR9-F1
#
_cell.length_a   1.000
_cell.length_b   1.000
_cell.length_c   1.000
_cell.angle_alpha   90.00
_cell.angle_beta   90.00
_cell.angle_gamma   90.00
#
_symmetry.space_group_name_H-M   'P 1'
#
loop_
_entity.id
_entity.type
_entity.pdbx_description
1 polymer ?
#
loop_
_entity_poly.entity_id
_entity_poly.type
_entity_poly.pdbx_seq_one_letter_code
_entity_poly.pdbx_strand_id
1 'polypeptide(L)'
;VGLAGAGLGASAAISPVFHDVDEFMSSPTAGWKRPWYVKNRELEDPTVELDWSLMYRSDGIWTGQNNPTQDFFLGAEEGAKRRAAAAAYSANAVKTNQSGMTLRDRALSSGNYMYPITFMGPASSTTPESLGVPKWQGTPEENSKMIRAAMIHFGAAQVGMAEITDRVKTKLVREYDKDFTHKKYMFEDVPKGYEGTDKLVF
;
A
#
# COMPACT_ATOMS: atom_id res chain seq x y z
N VAL A 1 -24.19 -4.78 13.07
CA VAL A 1 -23.49 -5.31 11.88
C VAL A 1 -22.32 -6.12 12.41
N GLY A 2 -22.38 -7.45 12.35
CA GLY A 2 -21.34 -8.32 12.95
C GLY A 2 -20.07 -8.32 12.10
N LEU A 3 -18.90 -8.35 12.74
CA LEU A 3 -17.62 -8.57 12.06
C LEU A 3 -17.51 -10.07 11.69
N ALA A 4 -18.20 -10.49 10.63
CA ALA A 4 -18.04 -11.84 10.09
C ALA A 4 -16.77 -11.89 9.22
N GLY A 5 -15.75 -12.65 9.66
CA GLY A 5 -14.57 -12.93 8.85
C GLY A 5 -14.94 -13.80 7.65
N ALA A 6 -14.80 -13.29 6.44
CA ALA A 6 -15.08 -14.02 5.21
C ALA A 6 -14.01 -15.09 4.95
N GLY A 7 -14.21 -16.31 5.45
CA GLY A 7 -13.52 -17.50 4.98
C GLY A 7 -14.34 -18.18 3.88
N LEU A 8 -14.07 -17.87 2.60
CA LEU A 8 -14.70 -18.58 1.48
C LEU A 8 -14.04 -19.96 1.32
N GLY A 9 -14.62 -20.97 1.96
CA GLY A 9 -14.25 -22.38 1.87
C GLY A 9 -15.22 -23.22 2.72
N ALA A 10 -15.38 -24.51 2.43
CA ALA A 10 -16.42 -25.43 2.93
C ALA A 10 -16.44 -25.70 4.47
N SER A 11 -15.95 -24.78 5.28
CA SER A 11 -15.91 -24.78 6.74
C SER A 11 -16.69 -23.58 7.33
N ALA A 12 -17.90 -23.32 6.83
CA ALA A 12 -18.77 -22.26 7.35
C ALA A 12 -19.38 -22.57 8.74
N ALA A 13 -19.13 -23.75 9.32
CA ALA A 13 -19.84 -24.22 10.51
C ALA A 13 -19.34 -23.67 11.86
N ILE A 14 -18.21 -22.95 11.92
CA ILE A 14 -17.72 -22.35 13.18
C ILE A 14 -16.90 -21.08 12.90
N SER A 15 -17.48 -20.09 12.20
CA SER A 15 -16.82 -18.79 12.10
C SER A 15 -16.98 -18.05 13.43
N PRO A 16 -15.91 -17.53 14.06
CA PRO A 16 -16.02 -16.72 15.26
C PRO A 16 -16.95 -15.53 15.00
N VAL A 17 -17.95 -15.35 15.85
CA VAL A 17 -18.85 -14.20 15.80
C VAL A 17 -18.31 -13.17 16.77
N PHE A 18 -17.78 -12.06 16.25
CA PHE A 18 -17.35 -10.93 17.08
C PHE A 18 -18.47 -9.90 17.16
N HIS A 19 -18.78 -9.45 18.38
CA HIS A 19 -19.82 -8.45 18.66
C HIS A 19 -19.26 -7.03 18.59
N ASP A 20 -17.99 -6.84 18.93
CA ASP A 20 -17.29 -5.57 18.88
C ASP A 20 -15.81 -5.76 18.52
N VAL A 21 -15.10 -4.63 18.47
CA VAL A 21 -13.68 -4.58 18.12
C VAL A 21 -12.81 -5.18 19.25
N ASP A 22 -13.23 -5.07 20.51
CA ASP A 22 -12.47 -5.59 21.65
C ASP A 22 -12.46 -7.11 21.65
N GLU A 23 -13.61 -7.74 21.36
CA GLU A 23 -13.71 -9.19 21.18
C GLU A 23 -12.83 -9.65 20.01
N PHE A 24 -12.84 -8.89 18.90
CA PHE A 24 -11.98 -9.20 17.77
C PHE A 24 -10.49 -9.07 18.11
N MET A 25 -10.06 -8.05 18.85
CA MET A 25 -8.68 -7.87 19.32
C MET A 25 -8.24 -8.95 20.32
N SER A 26 -9.18 -9.47 21.11
CA SER A 26 -8.93 -10.57 22.05
C SER A 26 -8.77 -11.93 21.35
N SER A 27 -9.18 -12.02 20.08
CA SER A 27 -9.10 -13.25 19.30
C SER A 27 -7.67 -13.77 19.16
N PRO A 28 -7.45 -15.10 19.21
CA PRO A 28 -6.18 -15.71 18.84
C PRO A 28 -5.70 -15.33 17.43
N THR A 29 -6.62 -14.95 16.52
CA THR A 29 -6.32 -14.52 15.14
C THR A 29 -5.89 -13.07 15.02
N ALA A 30 -6.10 -12.23 16.04
CA ALA A 30 -5.59 -10.86 16.08
C ALA A 30 -4.08 -10.80 16.33
N GLY A 31 -3.51 -11.88 16.89
CA GLY A 31 -2.07 -12.08 17.02
C GLY A 31 -1.44 -12.56 15.72
N TRP A 32 -0.19 -12.19 15.47
CA TRP A 32 0.58 -12.68 14.32
C TRP A 32 1.41 -13.91 14.73
N LYS A 33 0.81 -15.10 14.70
CA LYS A 33 1.53 -16.36 14.92
C LYS A 33 2.13 -16.86 13.61
N ARG A 34 3.46 -16.84 13.52
CA ARG A 34 4.19 -17.42 12.39
C ARG A 34 4.42 -18.92 12.61
N PRO A 35 4.50 -19.73 11.55
CA PRO A 35 4.91 -21.13 11.66
C PRO A 35 6.25 -21.27 12.40
N TRP A 36 6.44 -22.38 13.12
CA TRP A 36 7.60 -22.61 14.00
C TRP A 36 8.98 -22.50 13.32
N TYR A 37 9.03 -22.72 12.01
CA TYR A 37 10.25 -22.65 11.20
C TYR A 37 10.58 -21.22 10.74
N VAL A 38 9.64 -20.26 10.86
CA VAL A 38 9.90 -18.86 10.53
C VAL A 38 10.61 -18.20 11.70
N LYS A 39 11.82 -17.69 11.45
CA LYS A 39 12.63 -17.00 12.45
C LYS A 39 12.42 -15.49 12.36
N ASN A 40 12.49 -14.83 13.51
CA ASN A 40 12.58 -13.38 13.55
C ASN A 40 14.02 -12.97 13.28
N ARG A 41 14.20 -11.84 12.59
CA ARG A 41 15.48 -11.15 12.44
C ARG A 41 15.31 -9.73 12.97
N GLU A 42 16.43 -9.13 13.32
CA GLU A 42 16.47 -7.74 13.71
C GLU A 42 16.04 -6.84 12.54
N LEU A 43 15.54 -5.65 12.89
CA LEU A 43 15.20 -4.65 11.88
C LEU A 43 16.45 -4.28 11.06
N GLU A 44 16.27 -4.05 9.76
CA GLU A 44 17.38 -3.74 8.82
C GLU A 44 18.43 -4.85 8.65
N ASP A 45 18.15 -6.06 9.10
CA ASP A 45 18.98 -7.24 8.89
C ASP A 45 18.20 -8.31 8.08
N PRO A 46 17.98 -8.10 6.77
CA PRO A 46 17.27 -9.07 5.95
C PRO A 46 18.12 -10.32 5.66
N THR A 47 17.51 -11.33 5.05
CA THR A 47 18.21 -12.58 4.68
C THR A 47 19.23 -12.43 3.58
N VAL A 48 19.15 -11.34 2.82
CA VAL A 48 20.12 -10.99 1.78
C VAL A 48 21.09 -9.97 2.34
N GLU A 49 22.38 -10.14 2.04
CA GLU A 49 23.38 -9.15 2.43
C GLU A 49 23.10 -7.83 1.72
N LEU A 50 23.01 -6.75 2.50
CA LEU A 50 22.80 -5.39 1.99
C LEU A 50 24.00 -4.52 2.34
N ASP A 51 24.60 -3.92 1.31
CA ASP A 51 25.55 -2.83 1.50
C ASP A 51 24.79 -1.50 1.63
N TRP A 52 24.49 -1.14 2.87
CA TRP A 52 23.81 0.11 3.21
C TRP A 52 24.57 1.38 2.78
N SER A 53 25.89 1.28 2.52
CA SER A 53 26.69 2.40 2.06
C SER A 53 26.37 2.79 0.61
N LEU A 54 26.01 1.81 -0.22
CA LEU A 54 25.63 2.00 -1.62
C LEU A 54 24.16 2.39 -1.80
N MET A 55 23.35 2.21 -0.76
CA MET A 55 21.95 2.59 -0.81
C MET A 55 21.77 4.11 -0.69
N TYR A 56 20.84 4.64 -1.48
CA TYR A 56 20.41 6.03 -1.45
C TYR A 56 18.92 6.12 -1.76
N ARG A 57 18.31 7.26 -1.40
CA ARG A 57 16.90 7.51 -1.69
C ARG A 57 16.72 7.66 -3.19
N SER A 58 15.97 6.75 -3.81
CA SER A 58 15.72 6.81 -5.24
C SER A 58 14.74 7.91 -5.61
N ASP A 59 14.93 8.50 -6.79
CA ASP A 59 13.94 9.37 -7.40
C ASP A 59 12.81 8.51 -8.01
N GLY A 60 11.56 8.87 -7.72
CA GLY A 60 10.37 8.15 -8.13
C GLY A 60 10.10 8.12 -9.63
N ILE A 61 10.70 9.02 -10.42
CA ILE A 61 10.47 9.05 -11.87
C ILE A 61 11.19 7.90 -12.59
N TRP A 62 12.34 7.45 -12.07
CA TRP A 62 13.22 6.43 -12.68
C TRP A 62 12.69 5.01 -12.49
N THR A 63 11.46 4.79 -12.95
CA THR A 63 10.82 3.49 -12.99
C THR A 63 10.48 3.14 -14.43
N GLY A 64 10.60 1.86 -14.80
CA GLY A 64 10.23 1.39 -16.14
C GLY A 64 8.75 1.56 -16.49
N GLN A 65 7.90 1.92 -15.51
CA GLN A 65 6.49 2.21 -15.70
C GLN A 65 6.24 3.63 -16.23
N ASN A 66 7.17 4.56 -16.03
CA ASN A 66 6.97 5.97 -16.34
C ASN A 66 7.42 6.31 -17.77
N ASN A 67 6.61 7.08 -18.50
CA ASN A 67 6.91 7.45 -19.89
C ASN A 67 8.23 8.21 -20.06
N PRO A 68 8.56 9.23 -19.24
CA PRO A 68 9.85 9.94 -19.34
C PRO A 68 11.06 9.01 -19.22
N THR A 69 10.98 8.00 -18.35
CA THR A 69 12.06 7.01 -18.19
C THR A 69 12.19 6.13 -19.43
N GLN A 70 11.08 5.66 -20.00
CA GLN A 70 11.10 4.89 -21.24
C GLN A 70 11.63 5.73 -22.41
N ASP A 71 11.19 6.98 -22.52
CA ASP A 71 11.57 7.88 -23.59
C ASP A 71 13.06 8.27 -23.49
N PHE A 72 13.63 8.35 -22.27
CA PHE A 72 15.07 8.57 -22.05
C PHE A 72 15.92 7.40 -22.60
N PHE A 73 15.52 6.15 -22.35
CA PHE A 73 16.30 4.97 -22.77
C PHE A 73 16.02 4.51 -24.20
N LEU A 74 14.78 4.66 -24.69
CA LEU A 74 14.33 4.16 -26.00
C LEU A 74 14.27 5.26 -27.07
N GLY A 75 14.18 6.52 -26.66
CA GLY A 75 13.79 7.64 -27.52
C GLY A 75 12.26 7.84 -27.54
N ALA A 76 11.83 9.10 -27.49
CA ALA A 76 10.40 9.46 -27.43
C ALA A 76 9.58 8.93 -28.62
N GLU A 77 10.17 8.86 -29.81
CA GLU A 77 9.51 8.34 -31.02
C GLU A 77 9.20 6.85 -30.89
N GLU A 78 10.19 6.04 -30.47
CA GLU A 78 10.00 4.60 -30.28
C GLU A 78 9.05 4.33 -29.11
N GLY A 79 9.12 5.11 -28.03
CA GLY A 79 8.16 5.07 -26.93
C GLY A 79 6.72 5.31 -27.43
N ALA A 80 6.51 6.35 -28.23
CA ALA A 80 5.20 6.66 -28.81
C ALA A 80 4.70 5.56 -29.74
N LYS A 81 5.57 5.02 -30.60
CA LYS A 81 5.25 3.91 -31.51
C LYS A 81 4.80 2.65 -30.75
N ARG A 82 5.50 2.28 -29.67
CA ARG A 82 5.12 1.13 -28.83
C ARG A 82 3.78 1.32 -28.14
N ARG A 83 3.52 2.52 -27.60
CA ARG A 83 2.23 2.87 -26.99
C ARG A 83 1.09 2.78 -28.01
N ALA A 84 1.29 3.29 -29.22
CA ALA A 84 0.32 3.19 -30.30
C ALA A 84 0.05 1.74 -30.72
N ALA A 85 1.11 0.91 -30.87
CA ALA A 85 0.96 -0.51 -31.19
C ALA A 85 0.20 -1.28 -30.10
N ALA A 86 0.50 -1.03 -28.82
CA ALA A 86 -0.19 -1.66 -27.69
C ALA A 86 -1.68 -1.26 -27.63
N ALA A 87 -2.00 0.01 -27.91
CA ALA A 87 -3.39 0.48 -27.96
C ALA A 87 -4.16 -0.17 -29.12
N ALA A 88 -3.56 -0.23 -30.32
CA ALA A 88 -4.15 -0.87 -31.49
C ALA A 88 -4.38 -2.37 -31.27
N TYR A 89 -3.38 -3.08 -30.71
CA TYR A 89 -3.52 -4.49 -30.33
C TYR A 89 -4.66 -4.70 -29.35
N SER A 90 -4.70 -3.93 -28.27
CA SER A 90 -5.74 -4.05 -27.24
C SER A 90 -7.15 -3.80 -27.80
N ALA A 91 -7.29 -2.79 -28.66
CA ALA A 91 -8.57 -2.49 -29.31
C ALA A 91 -9.00 -3.60 -30.28
N ASN A 92 -8.05 -4.18 -31.03
CA ASN A 92 -8.34 -5.28 -31.94
C ASN A 92 -8.69 -6.56 -31.20
N ALA A 93 -7.97 -6.90 -30.13
CA ALA A 93 -8.20 -8.11 -29.33
C ALA A 93 -9.64 -8.19 -28.79
N VAL A 94 -10.20 -7.04 -28.36
CA VAL A 94 -11.60 -6.97 -27.92
C VAL A 94 -12.56 -7.17 -29.10
N LYS A 95 -12.28 -6.57 -30.26
CA LYS A 95 -13.12 -6.68 -31.47
C LYS A 95 -13.14 -8.10 -32.05
N THR A 96 -12.01 -8.80 -31.99
CA THR A 96 -11.87 -10.18 -32.51
C THR A 96 -12.20 -11.25 -31.47
N ASN A 97 -12.67 -10.83 -30.29
CA ASN A 97 -13.01 -11.72 -29.17
C ASN A 97 -11.86 -12.67 -28.80
N GLN A 98 -10.63 -12.15 -28.79
CA GLN A 98 -9.45 -12.91 -28.45
C GLN A 98 -9.54 -13.43 -27.01
N SER A 99 -9.21 -14.72 -26.82
CA SER A 99 -9.26 -15.37 -25.50
C SER A 99 -8.45 -14.60 -24.46
N GLY A 100 -9.06 -14.33 -23.30
CA GLY A 100 -8.47 -13.55 -22.20
C GLY A 100 -8.50 -12.03 -22.38
N MET A 101 -9.00 -11.54 -23.52
CA MET A 101 -9.11 -10.12 -23.86
C MET A 101 -10.51 -9.77 -24.37
N THR A 102 -11.52 -10.58 -24.02
CA THR A 102 -12.90 -10.32 -24.42
C THR A 102 -13.44 -9.07 -23.76
N LEU A 103 -14.58 -8.56 -24.22
CA LEU A 103 -15.24 -7.41 -23.60
C LEU A 103 -15.51 -7.63 -22.09
N ARG A 104 -15.88 -8.86 -21.70
CA ARG A 104 -16.14 -9.21 -20.30
C ARG A 104 -14.86 -9.19 -19.46
N ASP A 105 -13.77 -9.74 -19.99
CA ASP A 105 -12.46 -9.73 -19.31
C ASP A 105 -11.97 -8.29 -19.12
N ARG A 106 -12.12 -7.46 -20.17
CA ARG A 106 -11.74 -6.06 -20.13
C ARG A 106 -12.60 -5.26 -19.15
N ALA A 107 -13.90 -5.52 -19.10
CA ALA A 107 -14.81 -4.88 -18.14
C ALA A 107 -14.44 -5.25 -16.70
N LEU A 108 -14.17 -6.52 -16.42
CA LEU A 108 -13.72 -6.98 -15.10
C LEU A 108 -12.40 -6.30 -14.69
N SER A 109 -11.42 -6.28 -15.59
CA SER A 109 -10.14 -5.59 -15.35
C SER A 109 -10.32 -4.09 -15.11
N SER A 110 -11.22 -3.44 -15.85
CA SER A 110 -11.46 -1.99 -15.72
C SER A 110 -12.25 -1.63 -14.46
N GLY A 111 -13.08 -2.55 -13.96
CA GLY A 111 -13.78 -2.40 -12.68
C GLY A 111 -12.86 -2.45 -11.45
N ASN A 112 -11.64 -2.98 -11.60
CA ASN A 112 -10.62 -2.96 -10.56
C ASN A 112 -9.96 -1.56 -10.45
N TYR A 113 -10.74 -0.57 -10.02
CA TYR A 113 -10.33 0.82 -9.89
C TYR A 113 -9.62 1.07 -8.56
N MET A 114 -8.39 1.59 -8.61
CA MET A 114 -7.67 2.05 -7.42
C MET A 114 -8.19 3.44 -7.03
N TYR A 115 -8.67 3.60 -5.79
CA TYR A 115 -9.04 4.91 -5.28
C TYR A 115 -7.83 5.86 -5.28
N PRO A 116 -7.97 7.15 -5.65
CA PRO A 116 -6.85 8.09 -5.63
C PRO A 116 -6.23 8.17 -4.23
N ILE A 117 -4.94 7.86 -4.13
CA ILE A 117 -4.18 7.93 -2.88
C ILE A 117 -3.47 9.28 -2.87
N THR A 118 -3.89 10.18 -2.00
CA THR A 118 -3.15 11.40 -1.67
C THR A 118 -2.15 11.11 -0.56
N PHE A 119 -1.13 11.95 -0.40
CA PHE A 119 -0.13 11.77 0.66
C PHE A 119 -0.79 11.91 2.05
N MET A 120 -1.75 12.82 2.20
CA MET A 120 -2.52 12.98 3.44
C MET A 120 -3.61 11.92 3.66
N GLY A 121 -3.92 11.12 2.65
CA GLY A 121 -5.07 10.23 2.66
C GLY A 121 -6.43 10.96 2.70
N PRO A 122 -7.53 10.21 2.88
CA PRO A 122 -8.87 10.78 2.96
C PRO A 122 -9.06 11.61 4.25
N ALA A 123 -9.49 12.87 4.09
CA ALA A 123 -9.67 13.81 5.20
C ALA A 123 -11.14 14.03 5.62
N SER A 124 -12.08 13.24 5.07
CA SER A 124 -13.52 13.41 5.28
C SER A 124 -14.08 12.70 6.52
N SER A 125 -13.26 11.93 7.23
CA SER A 125 -13.70 11.17 8.41
C SER A 125 -13.78 12.04 9.64
N THR A 126 -14.82 11.85 10.43
CA THR A 126 -14.98 12.50 11.74
C THR A 126 -13.85 12.08 12.68
N THR A 127 -13.15 13.06 13.27
CA THR A 127 -12.04 12.80 14.19
C THR A 127 -12.50 12.77 15.66
N PRO A 128 -11.78 12.12 16.58
CA PRO A 128 -12.09 12.18 18.02
C PRO A 128 -12.22 13.61 18.54
N GLU A 129 -11.34 14.51 18.09
CA GLU A 129 -11.34 15.92 18.48
C GLU A 129 -12.63 16.62 18.03
N SER A 130 -13.09 16.36 16.81
CA SER A 130 -14.35 16.93 16.30
C SER A 130 -15.59 16.40 17.04
N LEU A 131 -15.49 15.21 17.65
CA LEU A 131 -16.52 14.62 18.50
C LEU A 131 -16.42 15.08 19.96
N GLY A 132 -15.37 15.82 20.33
CA GLY A 132 -15.10 16.23 21.71
C GLY A 132 -14.74 15.06 22.64
N VAL A 133 -14.27 13.94 22.08
CA VAL A 133 -13.86 12.76 22.86
C VAL A 133 -12.33 12.58 22.82
N PRO A 134 -11.71 12.05 23.88
CA PRO A 134 -10.29 11.78 23.87
C PRO A 134 -9.94 10.72 22.81
N LYS A 135 -8.75 10.85 22.22
CA LYS A 135 -8.18 9.83 21.36
C LYS A 135 -8.01 8.53 22.15
N TRP A 136 -8.47 7.41 21.58
CA TRP A 136 -8.20 6.09 22.14
C TRP A 136 -6.69 5.78 22.04
N GLN A 137 -6.11 5.27 23.13
CA GLN A 137 -4.69 4.96 23.23
C GLN A 137 -4.49 3.74 24.12
N GLY A 138 -4.03 2.63 23.55
CA GLY A 138 -3.59 1.45 24.28
C GLY A 138 -2.06 1.38 24.43
N THR A 139 -1.59 0.24 24.96
CA THR A 139 -0.18 -0.16 24.90
C THR A 139 0.30 -0.36 23.44
N PRO A 140 1.61 -0.33 23.14
CA PRO A 140 2.11 -0.63 21.80
C PRO A 140 1.58 -1.96 21.24
N GLU A 141 1.46 -2.99 22.08
CA GLU A 141 0.94 -4.31 21.74
C GLU A 141 -0.55 -4.27 21.38
N GLU A 142 -1.36 -3.56 22.18
CA GLU A 142 -2.79 -3.39 21.92
C GLU A 142 -3.04 -2.56 20.66
N ASN A 143 -2.32 -1.45 20.49
CA ASN A 143 -2.39 -0.63 19.28
C ASN A 143 -2.02 -1.46 18.03
N SER A 144 -1.01 -2.32 18.13
CA SER A 144 -0.61 -3.19 17.03
C SER A 144 -1.66 -4.23 16.67
N LYS A 145 -2.37 -4.77 17.67
CA LYS A 145 -3.52 -5.66 17.45
C LYS A 145 -4.69 -4.90 16.84
N MET A 146 -5.00 -3.69 17.33
CA MET A 146 -6.05 -2.83 16.82
C MET A 146 -5.87 -2.52 15.33
N ILE A 147 -4.67 -2.05 14.95
CA ILE A 147 -4.36 -1.73 13.55
C ILE A 147 -4.40 -2.99 12.68
N ARG A 148 -3.84 -4.11 13.14
CA ARG A 148 -3.90 -5.37 12.39
C ARG A 148 -5.34 -5.80 12.17
N ALA A 149 -6.15 -5.83 13.22
CA ALA A 149 -7.57 -6.15 13.17
C ALA A 149 -8.30 -5.29 12.14
N ALA A 150 -8.20 -3.96 12.25
CA ALA A 150 -8.84 -3.04 11.32
C ALA A 150 -8.42 -3.27 9.86
N MET A 151 -7.12 -3.44 9.60
CA MET A 151 -6.61 -3.63 8.24
C MET A 151 -7.01 -4.98 7.64
N ILE A 152 -7.02 -6.06 8.43
CA ILE A 152 -7.55 -7.36 7.97
C ILE A 152 -9.04 -7.25 7.64
N HIS A 153 -9.81 -6.54 8.48
CA HIS A 153 -11.22 -6.27 8.20
C HIS A 153 -11.42 -5.48 6.90
N PHE A 154 -10.51 -4.54 6.58
CA PHE A 154 -10.49 -3.81 5.31
C PHE A 154 -9.93 -4.62 4.12
N GLY A 155 -9.65 -5.91 4.29
CA GLY A 155 -9.24 -6.81 3.20
C GLY A 155 -7.73 -6.97 3.04
N ALA A 156 -6.91 -6.46 3.97
CA ALA A 156 -5.49 -6.81 3.97
C ALA A 156 -5.32 -8.31 4.23
N ALA A 157 -4.48 -8.97 3.44
CA ALA A 157 -4.14 -10.37 3.69
C ALA A 157 -3.18 -10.52 4.90
N GLN A 158 -2.30 -9.54 5.10
CA GLN A 158 -1.31 -9.55 6.16
C GLN A 158 -0.90 -8.13 6.55
N VAL A 159 -0.56 -7.95 7.83
CA VAL A 159 -0.14 -6.65 8.38
C VAL A 159 1.12 -6.83 9.22
N GLY A 160 2.21 -6.27 8.73
CA GLY A 160 3.48 -6.11 9.43
C GLY A 160 3.66 -4.67 9.88
N MET A 161 4.39 -4.46 10.97
CA MET A 161 4.69 -3.15 11.52
C MET A 161 6.20 -3.12 11.80
N ALA A 162 6.83 -2.00 11.50
CA ALA A 162 8.25 -1.77 11.71
C ALA A 162 8.45 -0.29 12.02
N GLU A 163 9.52 0.01 12.75
CA GLU A 163 9.92 1.39 13.04
C GLU A 163 10.47 2.07 11.78
N ILE A 164 10.15 3.36 11.62
CA ILE A 164 10.79 4.22 10.61
C ILE A 164 12.04 4.84 11.24
N THR A 165 13.14 4.10 11.21
CA THR A 165 14.44 4.54 11.72
C THR A 165 15.08 5.59 10.82
N ASP A 166 16.17 6.19 11.27
CA ASP A 166 16.96 7.11 10.43
C ASP A 166 17.54 6.43 9.19
N ARG A 167 17.86 5.13 9.26
CA ARG A 167 18.29 4.36 8.08
C ARG A 167 17.14 4.23 7.08
N VAL A 168 15.92 3.94 7.52
CA VAL A 168 14.74 3.89 6.65
C VAL A 168 14.50 5.25 5.98
N LYS A 169 14.54 6.34 6.75
CA LYS A 169 14.35 7.72 6.26
C LYS A 169 15.39 8.10 5.20
N THR A 170 16.65 7.74 5.41
CA THR A 170 17.78 8.16 4.57
C THR A 170 18.11 7.21 3.43
N LYS A 171 17.58 5.98 3.42
CA LYS A 171 17.96 4.94 2.44
C LYS A 171 16.80 4.27 1.72
N LEU A 172 15.62 4.14 2.33
CA LEU A 172 14.53 3.31 1.80
C LEU A 172 13.33 4.11 1.27
N VAL A 173 13.04 5.26 1.88
CA VAL A 173 11.98 6.15 1.37
C VAL A 173 12.51 6.94 0.17
N ARG A 174 11.74 6.95 -0.92
CA ARG A 174 12.07 7.71 -2.14
C ARG A 174 12.41 9.16 -1.82
N GLU A 175 13.28 9.77 -2.61
CA GLU A 175 13.59 11.19 -2.48
C GLU A 175 12.46 12.05 -3.05
N TYR A 176 11.93 11.64 -4.21
CA TYR A 176 10.86 12.34 -4.91
C TYR A 176 9.69 11.40 -5.23
N ASP A 177 8.49 11.95 -5.27
CA ASP A 177 7.29 11.23 -5.70
C ASP A 177 7.40 10.79 -7.17
N LYS A 178 6.73 9.70 -7.53
CA LYS A 178 6.64 9.23 -8.92
C LYS A 178 5.58 9.97 -9.74
N ASP A 179 4.69 10.69 -9.07
CA ASP A 179 3.66 11.53 -9.68
C ASP A 179 4.28 12.64 -10.53
N PHE A 180 3.51 13.17 -11.50
CA PHE A 180 3.96 14.25 -12.38
C PHE A 180 4.35 15.52 -11.61
N THR A 181 3.76 15.77 -10.45
CA THR A 181 4.15 16.91 -9.59
C THR A 181 5.55 16.77 -9.00
N HIS A 182 6.13 15.56 -9.01
CA HIS A 182 7.52 15.25 -8.67
C HIS A 182 8.00 15.88 -7.35
N LYS A 183 7.10 15.96 -6.37
CA LYS A 183 7.37 16.63 -5.08
C LYS A 183 8.39 15.85 -4.26
N LYS A 184 9.21 16.57 -3.49
CA LYS A 184 10.22 15.98 -2.61
C LYS A 184 9.61 15.44 -1.32
N TYR A 185 9.93 14.21 -0.93
CA TYR A 185 9.60 13.70 0.41
C TYR A 185 10.58 14.24 1.45
N MET A 186 10.06 14.80 2.54
CA MET A 186 10.83 15.44 3.61
C MET A 186 10.42 14.89 4.97
N PHE A 187 11.40 14.76 5.86
CA PHE A 187 11.18 14.44 7.27
C PHE A 187 11.50 15.71 8.06
N GLU A 188 10.47 16.37 8.57
CA GLU A 188 10.59 17.62 9.34
C GLU A 188 10.01 17.39 10.74
N ASP A 189 10.54 18.08 11.75
CA ASP A 189 9.96 18.05 13.10
C ASP A 189 8.74 18.97 13.14
N VAL A 190 7.60 18.45 12.67
CA VAL A 190 6.32 19.15 12.62
C VAL A 190 5.24 18.37 13.36
N PRO A 191 4.28 19.05 14.02
CA PRO A 191 3.21 18.36 14.77
C PRO A 191 2.32 17.46 13.89
N LYS A 192 2.23 17.77 12.59
CA LYS A 192 1.44 17.03 11.60
C LYS A 192 2.07 17.20 10.22
N GLY A 193 2.28 16.08 9.53
CA GLY A 193 2.68 16.08 8.12
C GLY A 193 1.72 16.86 7.22
N TYR A 194 2.21 17.32 6.07
CA TYR A 194 1.44 18.14 5.14
C TYR A 194 1.96 18.03 3.69
N GLU A 195 1.10 18.45 2.76
CA GLU A 195 1.47 18.63 1.35
C GLU A 195 1.75 20.11 1.08
N GLY A 196 3.02 20.42 0.78
CA GLY A 196 3.44 21.73 0.30
C GLY A 196 3.31 21.86 -1.22
N THR A 197 3.69 23.02 -1.75
CA THR A 197 3.73 23.28 -3.19
C THR A 197 4.78 22.40 -3.89
N ASP A 198 5.94 22.21 -3.27
CA ASP A 198 7.12 21.52 -3.81
C ASP A 198 7.56 20.28 -3.00
N LYS A 199 6.91 20.00 -1.86
CA LYS A 199 7.29 18.94 -0.93
C LYS A 199 6.11 18.20 -0.30
N LEU A 200 6.39 16.99 0.17
CA LEU A 200 5.50 16.12 0.95
C LEU A 200 6.21 15.84 2.27
N VAL A 201 5.64 16.30 3.39
CA VAL A 201 6.31 16.29 4.69
C VAL A 201 5.65 15.26 5.59
N PHE A 202 6.44 14.28 6.05
CA PHE A 202 6.02 13.31 7.06
C PHE A 202 5.84 13.97 8.42
#